data_AF-A0A8C5QEY6-F1
#
_entry.id   AF-A0A8C5QEY6-F1
#
_cell.length_a   1.000
_cell.length_b   1.000
_cell.length_c   1.000
_cell.angle_alpha   90.00
_cell.angle_beta   90.00
_cell.angle_gamma   90.00
#
_symmetry.space_group_name_H-M   'P 1'
#
loop_
_entity.id
_entity.type
_entity.pdbx_description
1 polymer ?
#
loop_
_entity_poly.entity_id
_entity_poly.type
_entity_poly.pdbx_seq_one_letter_code
_entity_poly.pdbx_strand_id
1 'polypeptide(L)'
;LRMMAAAPCSLLLLALLCVAPAALAAPRTLVLLENVNIRETHSLFFRSLTDRGFDLTIRTADDPSLSLIKYGEFLYDNLIIFSPSVEDFGGNINVETISSFIDGGGSVLVATGSDIGDPLRELGSECGIEFDEEKTAVIDHHNYDISDPGQHTLIVADPENLLKAPTIVGKSELNPILFRGVGMVADPDNPLVLDILTGSSTSYSFFPDKPITQYPHAVGKNTLLIAGLQARNNARVVFSGSLDFFSDAFFNSAVQKASPDSTRYPKTGNYELALALSRWVFKEEGVLRVGAVSHHRVGEDTPPSAYTITDLVEYSIVIEKLSDGKWVPFDGDDIQLEFVRIDPFVRTFLKKNGGKYSVEFKLPDVYGVFQFKVDYNRLGYTHLYSTTQVSKRRHANDTGTGFASHFSIPVASLNIYMWGFFLH
;
A
#
# COMPACT_ATOMS: atom_id res chain seq x y z
N LEU A 1 -39.89 -19.51 72.46
CA LEU A 1 -38.70 -20.32 72.74
C LEU A 1 -38.12 -20.83 71.43
N ARG A 2 -36.83 -20.56 71.17
CA ARG A 2 -35.83 -21.34 70.36
C ARG A 2 -36.28 -21.88 68.98
N MET A 3 -35.80 -21.32 67.87
CA MET A 3 -34.54 -21.63 67.16
C MET A 3 -34.52 -22.99 66.44
N MET A 4 -34.38 -22.94 65.10
CA MET A 4 -33.47 -23.70 64.20
C MET A 4 -34.09 -23.73 62.78
N ALA A 5 -33.65 -22.92 61.81
CA ALA A 5 -32.42 -22.95 61.02
C ALA A 5 -32.32 -24.16 60.05
N ALA A 6 -32.53 -23.90 58.75
CA ALA A 6 -31.91 -24.64 57.65
C ALA A 6 -31.85 -23.72 56.41
N ALA A 7 -30.63 -23.53 55.89
CA ALA A 7 -30.25 -22.58 54.85
C ALA A 7 -30.63 -23.03 53.43
N PRO A 8 -30.78 -22.11 52.45
CA PRO A 8 -30.67 -22.47 51.05
C PRO A 8 -29.25 -22.22 50.52
N CYS A 9 -28.72 -23.25 49.85
CA CYS A 9 -27.47 -23.25 49.09
C CYS A 9 -27.32 -22.00 48.20
N SER A 10 -26.22 -21.26 48.39
CA SER A 10 -25.71 -20.35 47.37
C SER A 10 -25.02 -21.16 46.28
N LEU A 11 -25.69 -21.38 45.14
CA LEU A 11 -25.02 -21.74 43.89
C LEU A 11 -24.33 -20.49 43.36
N LEU A 12 -23.01 -20.42 43.53
CA LEU A 12 -22.15 -19.46 42.86
C LEU A 12 -21.99 -19.90 41.40
N LEU A 13 -22.80 -19.31 40.50
CA LEU A 13 -22.68 -19.52 39.07
C LEU A 13 -21.47 -18.73 38.56
N LEU A 14 -20.31 -19.38 38.46
CA LEU A 14 -19.12 -18.81 37.84
C LEU A 14 -19.31 -18.84 36.32
N ALA A 15 -19.92 -17.79 35.77
CA ALA A 15 -19.99 -17.58 34.32
C ALA A 15 -18.58 -17.20 33.82
N LEU A 16 -17.80 -18.19 33.39
CA LEU A 16 -16.64 -17.96 32.54
C LEU A 16 -17.17 -17.41 31.20
N LEU A 17 -17.17 -16.09 31.06
CA LEU A 17 -17.23 -15.42 29.76
C LEU A 17 -15.90 -15.71 29.05
N CYS A 18 -15.84 -16.83 28.35
CA CYS A 18 -14.88 -17.02 27.26
C CYS A 18 -15.23 -16.00 26.19
N VAL A 19 -14.60 -14.83 26.24
CA VAL A 19 -14.48 -13.94 25.08
C VAL A 19 -13.60 -14.69 24.08
N ALA A 20 -14.22 -15.52 23.25
CA ALA A 20 -13.57 -16.00 22.05
C ALA A 20 -13.22 -14.73 21.25
N PRO A 21 -11.95 -14.55 20.82
CA PRO A 21 -11.66 -13.51 19.85
C PRO A 21 -12.60 -13.77 18.67
N ALA A 22 -13.36 -12.75 18.25
CA ALA A 22 -14.09 -12.82 17.00
C ALA A 22 -13.07 -13.27 15.95
N ALA A 23 -13.21 -14.50 15.45
CA ALA A 23 -12.37 -14.97 14.38
C ALA A 23 -12.59 -13.97 13.24
N LEU A 24 -11.58 -13.15 12.94
CA LEU A 24 -11.58 -12.39 11.71
C LEU A 24 -11.83 -13.43 10.62
N ALA A 25 -12.90 -13.25 9.84
CA ALA A 25 -13.18 -14.13 8.73
C ALA A 25 -11.91 -14.22 7.86
N ALA A 26 -11.54 -15.44 7.48
CA ALA A 26 -10.39 -15.67 6.64
C ALA A 26 -10.54 -14.85 5.34
N PRO A 27 -9.51 -14.10 4.91
CA PRO A 27 -9.58 -13.34 3.66
C PRO A 27 -9.80 -14.29 2.49
N ARG A 28 -10.91 -14.09 1.77
CA ARG A 28 -11.38 -14.98 0.70
C ARG A 28 -10.58 -14.68 -0.57
N THR A 29 -9.91 -15.69 -1.11
CA THR A 29 -9.01 -15.52 -2.26
C THR A 29 -9.41 -16.46 -3.38
N LEU A 30 -9.76 -15.90 -4.54
CA LEU A 30 -9.98 -16.68 -5.76
C LEU A 30 -8.64 -16.88 -6.47
N VAL A 31 -8.34 -18.12 -6.83
CA VAL A 31 -7.16 -18.50 -7.61
C VAL A 31 -7.62 -19.07 -8.94
N LEU A 32 -7.26 -18.39 -10.02
CA LEU A 32 -7.50 -18.84 -11.38
C LEU A 32 -6.23 -19.53 -11.90
N LEU A 33 -6.37 -20.79 -12.28
CA LEU A 33 -5.30 -21.59 -12.86
C LEU A 33 -5.60 -21.88 -14.34
N GLU A 34 -4.56 -21.93 -15.16
CA GLU A 34 -4.70 -22.47 -16.53
C GLU A 34 -5.02 -23.97 -16.49
N ASN A 35 -4.28 -24.72 -15.67
CA ASN A 35 -4.51 -26.14 -15.47
C ASN A 35 -4.43 -26.52 -13.98
N VAL A 36 -5.04 -27.65 -13.64
CA VAL A 36 -5.08 -28.11 -12.24
C VAL A 36 -3.68 -28.52 -11.74
N ASN A 37 -2.77 -28.88 -12.65
CA ASN A 37 -1.41 -29.31 -12.31
C ASN A 37 -0.57 -28.20 -11.68
N ILE A 38 -0.84 -26.92 -12.00
CA ILE A 38 -0.15 -25.76 -11.38
C ILE A 38 -0.29 -25.80 -9.86
N ARG A 39 -1.38 -26.34 -9.32
CA ARG A 39 -1.57 -26.52 -7.88
C ARG A 39 -0.49 -27.39 -7.24
N GLU A 40 -0.04 -28.42 -7.94
CA GLU A 40 1.00 -29.34 -7.46
C GLU A 40 2.39 -28.76 -7.67
N THR A 41 2.64 -28.08 -8.78
CA THR A 41 3.97 -27.51 -9.09
C THR A 41 4.28 -26.21 -8.34
N HIS A 42 3.26 -25.55 -7.78
CA HIS A 42 3.36 -24.31 -6.99
C HIS A 42 2.87 -24.53 -5.55
N SER A 43 2.98 -25.76 -5.05
CA SER A 43 2.39 -26.18 -3.79
C SER A 43 2.97 -25.43 -2.59
N LEU A 44 4.25 -25.06 -2.61
CA LEU A 44 4.90 -24.32 -1.54
C LEU A 44 4.36 -22.89 -1.43
N PHE A 45 4.07 -22.25 -2.57
CA PHE A 45 3.47 -20.92 -2.59
C PHE A 45 2.05 -20.95 -2.01
N PHE A 46 1.18 -21.83 -2.52
CA PHE A 46 -0.19 -21.95 -2.04
C PHE A 46 -0.28 -22.39 -0.59
N ARG A 47 0.55 -23.36 -0.18
CA ARG A 47 0.64 -23.78 1.22
C ARG A 47 1.01 -22.61 2.12
N SER A 48 1.93 -21.75 1.70
CA SER A 48 2.29 -20.56 2.48
C SER A 48 1.11 -19.62 2.71
N LEU A 49 0.21 -19.47 1.74
CA LEU A 49 -1.00 -18.65 1.85
C LEU A 49 -2.00 -19.30 2.81
N THR A 50 -2.25 -20.60 2.66
CA THR A 50 -3.14 -21.34 3.57
C THR A 50 -2.61 -21.34 5.01
N ASP A 51 -1.30 -21.50 5.20
CA ASP A 51 -0.66 -21.46 6.53
C ASP A 51 -0.78 -20.06 7.19
N ARG A 52 -0.94 -18.99 6.39
CA ARG A 52 -1.24 -17.62 6.88
C ARG A 52 -2.73 -17.35 7.09
N GLY A 53 -3.61 -18.30 6.78
CA GLY A 53 -5.04 -18.23 7.04
C GLY A 53 -5.89 -17.68 5.89
N PHE A 54 -5.37 -17.64 4.66
CA PHE A 54 -6.18 -17.32 3.47
C PHE A 54 -7.08 -18.49 3.08
N ASP A 55 -8.35 -18.20 2.78
CA ASP A 55 -9.30 -19.18 2.25
C ASP A 55 -9.20 -19.22 0.72
N LEU A 56 -8.55 -20.25 0.18
CA LEU A 56 -8.25 -20.37 -1.24
C LEU A 56 -9.34 -21.15 -1.98
N THR A 57 -10.04 -20.47 -2.88
CA THR A 57 -10.93 -21.11 -3.86
C THR A 57 -10.19 -21.24 -5.19
N ILE A 58 -9.78 -22.46 -5.54
CA ILE A 58 -9.03 -22.73 -6.78
C ILE A 58 -9.99 -23.17 -7.89
N ARG A 59 -9.93 -22.50 -9.04
CA ARG A 59 -10.75 -22.77 -10.23
C ARG A 59 -9.90 -22.70 -11.49
N THR A 60 -10.36 -23.33 -12.56
CA THR A 60 -9.76 -23.11 -13.89
C THR A 60 -10.22 -21.77 -14.44
N ALA A 61 -9.37 -21.07 -15.19
CA ALA A 61 -9.65 -19.72 -15.68
C ALA A 61 -10.84 -19.66 -16.66
N ASP A 62 -11.18 -20.79 -17.29
CA ASP A 62 -12.27 -20.96 -18.27
C ASP A 62 -13.60 -21.44 -17.66
N ASP A 63 -13.69 -21.60 -16.33
CA ASP A 63 -14.88 -22.13 -15.66
C ASP A 63 -16.10 -21.18 -15.84
N PRO A 64 -17.20 -21.62 -16.48
CA PRO A 64 -18.34 -20.76 -16.78
C PRO A 64 -19.13 -20.32 -15.54
N SER A 65 -18.86 -20.91 -14.37
CA SER A 65 -19.50 -20.54 -13.09
C SER A 65 -18.79 -19.41 -12.35
N LEU A 66 -17.67 -18.92 -12.88
CA LEU A 66 -16.87 -17.87 -12.25
C LEU A 66 -17.62 -16.55 -12.15
N SER A 67 -17.51 -15.93 -10.98
CA SER A 67 -17.92 -14.55 -10.76
C SER A 67 -17.16 -13.88 -9.63
N LEU A 68 -16.80 -12.61 -9.84
CA LEU A 68 -16.18 -11.76 -8.81
C LEU A 68 -17.22 -10.93 -8.06
N ILE A 69 -18.27 -10.50 -8.78
CA ILE A 69 -19.31 -9.61 -8.27
C ILE A 69 -20.66 -10.29 -8.45
N LYS A 70 -21.46 -10.31 -7.38
CA LYS A 70 -22.84 -10.81 -7.42
C LYS A 70 -23.75 -9.87 -6.65
N TYR A 71 -24.79 -9.36 -7.32
CA TYR A 71 -25.72 -8.38 -6.75
C TYR A 71 -25.05 -7.12 -6.16
N GLY A 72 -23.92 -6.69 -6.73
CA GLY A 72 -23.18 -5.51 -6.27
C GLY A 72 -22.23 -5.76 -5.10
N GLU A 73 -22.11 -7.00 -4.61
CA GLU A 73 -21.14 -7.38 -3.58
C GLU A 73 -19.97 -8.17 -4.17
N PHE A 74 -18.77 -7.89 -3.66
CA PHE A 74 -17.56 -8.64 -4.01
C PHE A 74 -17.53 -9.97 -3.24
N LEU A 75 -17.45 -11.08 -4.00
CA LEU A 75 -17.43 -12.43 -3.45
C LEU A 75 -16.07 -12.83 -2.86
N TYR A 76 -15.01 -12.14 -3.27
CA TYR A 76 -13.64 -12.38 -2.85
C TYR A 76 -12.99 -11.06 -2.47
N ASP A 77 -11.94 -11.13 -1.65
CA ASP A 77 -11.17 -9.96 -1.22
C ASP A 77 -9.87 -9.85 -2.03
N ASN A 78 -9.35 -11.00 -2.50
CA ASN A 78 -8.14 -11.11 -3.31
C ASN A 78 -8.36 -12.00 -4.54
N LEU A 79 -7.60 -11.71 -5.60
CA LEU A 79 -7.58 -12.48 -6.85
C LEU A 79 -6.13 -12.84 -7.20
N ILE A 80 -5.89 -14.11 -7.54
CA ILE A 80 -4.61 -14.61 -8.07
C ILE A 80 -4.88 -15.19 -9.45
N ILE A 81 -4.11 -14.76 -10.45
CA ILE A 81 -4.22 -15.22 -11.83
C ILE A 81 -2.90 -15.90 -12.23
N PHE A 82 -2.90 -17.22 -12.18
CA PHE A 82 -1.83 -18.11 -12.64
C PHE A 82 -2.31 -18.88 -13.87
N SER A 83 -2.73 -18.13 -14.89
CA SER A 83 -3.22 -18.65 -16.15
C SER A 83 -2.66 -17.83 -17.32
N PRO A 84 -1.36 -17.95 -17.64
CA PRO A 84 -0.66 -17.05 -18.56
C PRO A 84 -1.28 -17.04 -19.97
N SER A 85 -1.68 -18.20 -20.48
CA SER A 85 -2.19 -18.40 -21.84
C SER A 85 -3.71 -18.23 -22.02
N VAL A 86 -4.37 -17.58 -21.05
CA VAL A 86 -5.83 -17.41 -21.10
C VAL A 86 -6.21 -16.41 -22.20
N GLU A 87 -7.05 -16.85 -23.13
CA GLU A 87 -7.61 -16.00 -24.19
C GLU A 87 -8.97 -15.41 -23.80
N ASP A 88 -9.75 -16.16 -23.02
CA ASP A 88 -11.05 -15.74 -22.50
C ASP A 88 -11.22 -16.27 -21.07
N PHE A 89 -11.64 -15.41 -20.15
CA PHE A 89 -12.04 -15.85 -18.81
C PHE A 89 -13.47 -16.41 -18.82
N GLY A 90 -13.71 -17.39 -17.96
CA GLY A 90 -15.02 -18.00 -17.79
C GLY A 90 -16.03 -17.11 -17.05
N GLY A 91 -17.31 -17.38 -17.29
CA GLY A 91 -18.42 -16.76 -16.56
C GLY A 91 -18.61 -15.29 -16.92
N ASN A 92 -18.57 -14.41 -15.92
CA ASN A 92 -18.67 -12.95 -16.11
C ASN A 92 -17.36 -12.21 -15.82
N ILE A 93 -16.23 -12.93 -15.73
CA ILE A 93 -14.93 -12.31 -15.55
C ILE A 93 -14.45 -11.82 -16.91
N ASN A 94 -14.07 -10.54 -16.97
CA ASN A 94 -13.40 -9.90 -18.10
C ASN A 94 -12.48 -8.81 -17.55
N VAL A 95 -11.69 -8.15 -18.42
CA VAL A 95 -10.75 -7.10 -18.02
C VAL A 95 -11.48 -5.98 -17.26
N GLU A 96 -12.61 -5.49 -17.77
CA GLU A 96 -13.42 -4.44 -17.12
C GLU A 96 -13.90 -4.83 -15.70
N THR A 97 -14.27 -6.09 -15.50
CA THR A 97 -14.72 -6.61 -14.20
C THR A 97 -13.56 -6.69 -13.22
N ILE A 98 -12.36 -7.05 -13.68
CA ILE A 98 -11.14 -7.07 -12.86
C ILE A 98 -10.72 -5.63 -12.53
N SER A 99 -10.78 -4.70 -13.48
CA SER A 99 -10.54 -3.27 -13.23
C SER A 99 -11.53 -2.72 -12.19
N SER A 100 -12.82 -3.04 -12.32
CA SER A 100 -13.84 -2.66 -11.33
C SER A 100 -13.58 -3.28 -9.94
N PHE A 101 -13.02 -4.50 -9.89
CA PHE A 101 -12.60 -5.15 -8.66
C PHE A 101 -11.42 -4.43 -7.99
N ILE A 102 -10.45 -3.98 -8.77
CA ILE A 102 -9.33 -3.15 -8.30
C ILE A 102 -9.84 -1.80 -7.79
N ASP A 103 -10.75 -1.14 -8.51
CA ASP A 103 -11.41 0.11 -8.09
C ASP A 103 -12.22 -0.07 -6.81
N GLY A 104 -12.80 -1.25 -6.61
CA GLY A 104 -13.47 -1.67 -5.38
C GLY A 104 -12.54 -1.90 -4.17
N GLY A 105 -11.21 -1.82 -4.37
CA GLY A 105 -10.20 -2.01 -3.32
C GLY A 105 -9.66 -3.43 -3.20
N GLY A 106 -10.06 -4.33 -4.11
CA GLY A 106 -9.55 -5.69 -4.22
C GLY A 106 -8.07 -5.72 -4.60
N SER A 107 -7.37 -6.77 -4.16
CA SER A 107 -5.93 -6.93 -4.44
C SER A 107 -5.73 -8.04 -5.46
N VAL A 108 -4.87 -7.82 -6.46
CA VAL A 108 -4.69 -8.74 -7.59
C VAL A 108 -3.21 -9.11 -7.74
N LEU A 109 -2.92 -10.39 -7.88
CA LEU A 109 -1.59 -10.88 -8.23
C LEU A 109 -1.67 -11.67 -9.53
N VAL A 110 -0.94 -11.23 -10.55
CA VAL A 110 -0.91 -11.84 -11.88
C VAL A 110 0.48 -12.38 -12.14
N ALA A 111 0.57 -13.64 -12.57
CA ALA A 111 1.80 -14.19 -13.10
C ALA A 111 1.59 -14.67 -14.53
N THR A 112 2.43 -14.18 -15.43
CA THR A 112 2.37 -14.46 -16.87
C THR A 112 3.57 -15.33 -17.29
N GLY A 113 3.70 -15.58 -18.58
CA GLY A 113 4.80 -16.35 -19.16
C GLY A 113 5.05 -15.88 -20.59
N SER A 114 5.92 -16.59 -21.30
CA SER A 114 6.17 -16.33 -22.72
C SER A 114 4.96 -16.67 -23.61
N ASP A 115 3.94 -17.32 -23.07
CA ASP A 115 2.67 -17.68 -23.70
C ASP A 115 1.54 -16.73 -23.27
N ILE A 116 1.85 -15.48 -22.94
CA ILE A 116 0.89 -14.49 -22.46
C ILE A 116 -0.28 -14.26 -23.44
N GLY A 117 -1.51 -14.43 -22.95
CA GLY A 117 -2.75 -14.14 -23.69
C GLY A 117 -3.18 -12.67 -23.64
N ASP A 118 -4.02 -12.28 -24.60
CA ASP A 118 -4.42 -10.87 -24.79
C ASP A 118 -5.13 -10.23 -23.57
N PRO A 119 -6.06 -10.89 -22.85
CA PRO A 119 -6.70 -10.29 -21.67
C PRO A 119 -5.72 -9.87 -20.57
N LEU A 120 -4.61 -10.59 -20.39
CA LEU A 120 -3.60 -10.25 -19.39
C LEU A 120 -2.75 -9.06 -19.84
N ARG A 121 -2.49 -8.93 -21.15
CA ARG A 121 -1.82 -7.76 -21.74
C ARG A 121 -2.69 -6.51 -21.62
N GLU A 122 -3.97 -6.63 -21.94
CA GLU A 122 -4.97 -5.56 -21.77
C GLU A 122 -5.09 -5.12 -20.31
N LEU A 123 -5.20 -6.08 -19.37
CA LEU A 123 -5.24 -5.77 -17.94
C LEU A 123 -3.97 -5.04 -17.46
N GLY A 124 -2.80 -5.43 -17.96
CA GLY A 124 -1.54 -4.71 -17.72
C GLY A 124 -1.63 -3.27 -18.24
N SER A 125 -2.10 -3.08 -19.48
CA SER A 125 -2.24 -1.78 -20.12
C SER A 125 -3.18 -0.85 -19.34
N GLU A 126 -4.31 -1.37 -18.83
CA GLU A 126 -5.23 -0.62 -17.96
C GLU A 126 -4.57 -0.17 -16.64
N CYS A 127 -3.52 -0.87 -16.21
CA CYS A 127 -2.72 -0.54 -15.03
C CYS A 127 -1.47 0.31 -15.34
N GLY A 128 -1.23 0.68 -16.61
CA GLY A 128 -0.05 1.44 -17.04
C GLY A 128 1.23 0.60 -17.13
N ILE A 129 1.09 -0.71 -17.36
CA ILE A 129 2.19 -1.66 -17.55
C ILE A 129 2.00 -2.35 -18.91
N GLU A 130 2.94 -2.16 -19.82
CA GLU A 130 2.91 -2.77 -21.14
C GLU A 130 3.70 -4.08 -21.13
N PHE A 131 3.03 -5.20 -21.35
CA PHE A 131 3.68 -6.48 -21.60
C PHE A 131 4.14 -6.58 -23.05
N ASP A 132 5.26 -7.28 -23.26
CA ASP A 132 5.72 -7.64 -24.60
C ASP A 132 4.79 -8.68 -25.27
N GLU A 133 5.06 -9.00 -26.54
CA GLU A 133 4.22 -9.90 -27.34
C GLU A 133 4.30 -11.36 -26.87
N GLU A 134 3.26 -12.14 -27.19
CA GLU A 134 3.29 -13.61 -27.05
C GLU A 134 4.51 -14.19 -27.79
N LYS A 135 5.13 -15.22 -27.24
CA LYS A 135 6.36 -15.90 -27.68
C LYS A 135 7.65 -15.10 -27.51
N THR A 136 7.59 -13.92 -26.89
CA THR A 136 8.80 -13.22 -26.45
C THR A 136 9.27 -13.74 -25.09
N ALA A 137 10.55 -13.55 -24.81
CA ALA A 137 11.13 -13.83 -23.50
C ALA A 137 12.20 -12.79 -23.18
N VAL A 138 12.45 -12.57 -21.89
CA VAL A 138 13.62 -11.82 -21.46
C VAL A 138 14.85 -12.67 -21.67
N ILE A 139 15.77 -12.18 -22.48
CA ILE A 139 17.02 -12.84 -22.86
C ILE A 139 18.17 -12.04 -22.26
N ASP A 140 19.13 -12.73 -21.63
CA ASP A 140 20.37 -12.12 -21.19
C ASP A 140 21.54 -13.09 -21.36
N HIS A 141 22.43 -12.81 -22.31
CA HIS A 141 23.58 -13.66 -22.59
C HIS A 141 24.73 -13.54 -21.57
N HIS A 142 24.65 -12.61 -20.61
CA HIS A 142 25.69 -12.42 -19.60
C HIS A 142 25.28 -12.97 -18.23
N ASN A 143 24.00 -12.90 -17.89
CA ASN A 143 23.48 -13.27 -16.58
C ASN A 143 22.44 -14.40 -16.67
N TYR A 144 22.74 -15.46 -17.42
CA TYR A 144 21.91 -16.67 -17.44
C TYR A 144 22.46 -17.75 -16.50
N ASP A 145 21.58 -18.62 -16.01
CA ASP A 145 21.96 -19.73 -15.14
C ASP A 145 22.60 -20.89 -15.94
N ILE A 146 23.53 -21.62 -15.33
CA ILE A 146 24.15 -22.81 -15.97
C ILE A 146 23.16 -23.91 -16.37
N SER A 147 21.96 -23.94 -15.76
CA SER A 147 20.90 -24.89 -16.07
C SER A 147 20.00 -24.47 -17.23
N ASP A 148 20.28 -23.32 -17.87
CA ASP A 148 19.55 -22.85 -19.04
C ASP A 148 19.61 -23.86 -20.21
N PRO A 149 18.52 -24.03 -20.99
CA PRO A 149 18.46 -24.97 -22.11
C PRO A 149 19.30 -24.57 -23.34
N GLY A 150 19.95 -23.40 -23.33
CA GLY A 150 20.83 -22.90 -24.38
C GLY A 150 20.31 -21.68 -25.13
N GLN A 151 19.11 -21.17 -24.79
CA GLN A 151 18.54 -19.95 -25.39
C GLN A 151 18.81 -18.70 -24.54
N HIS A 152 19.43 -18.84 -23.37
CA HIS A 152 19.76 -17.78 -22.42
C HIS A 152 18.52 -17.01 -21.95
N THR A 153 17.44 -17.75 -21.68
CA THR A 153 16.13 -17.24 -21.25
C THR A 153 15.86 -17.47 -19.76
N LEU A 154 16.63 -18.34 -19.11
CA LEU A 154 16.67 -18.48 -17.65
C LEU A 154 17.64 -17.45 -17.07
N ILE A 155 17.10 -16.28 -16.75
CA ILE A 155 17.88 -15.16 -16.26
C ILE A 155 18.10 -15.24 -14.74
N VAL A 156 19.29 -14.82 -14.31
CA VAL A 156 19.68 -14.64 -12.92
C VAL A 156 19.63 -13.15 -12.61
N ALA A 157 18.56 -12.70 -11.97
CA ALA A 157 18.41 -11.33 -11.53
C ALA A 157 19.12 -11.14 -10.18
N ASP A 158 20.04 -10.17 -10.14
CA ASP A 158 20.75 -9.84 -8.90
C ASP A 158 19.86 -9.00 -7.97
N PRO A 159 19.99 -9.17 -6.64
CA PRO A 159 19.25 -8.36 -5.66
C PRO A 159 19.54 -6.85 -5.74
N GLU A 160 20.61 -6.43 -6.43
CA GLU A 160 20.91 -5.01 -6.66
C GLU A 160 19.86 -4.32 -7.54
N ASN A 161 19.22 -5.07 -8.45
CA ASN A 161 18.16 -4.56 -9.34
C ASN A 161 16.79 -4.51 -8.66
N LEU A 162 16.72 -4.87 -7.38
CA LEU A 162 15.49 -4.90 -6.61
C LEU A 162 15.16 -3.50 -6.06
N LEU A 163 13.87 -3.19 -6.00
CA LEU A 163 13.39 -1.97 -5.37
C LEU A 163 13.83 -1.90 -3.91
N LYS A 164 14.47 -0.80 -3.53
CA LYS A 164 14.97 -0.56 -2.16
C LYS A 164 13.84 -0.15 -1.21
N ALA A 165 12.89 -1.06 -1.00
CA ALA A 165 11.71 -0.86 -0.16
C ALA A 165 11.46 -2.10 0.72
N PRO A 166 12.01 -2.15 1.95
CA PRO A 166 11.92 -3.35 2.81
C PRO A 166 10.50 -3.80 3.14
N THR A 167 9.52 -2.91 3.05
CA THR A 167 8.09 -3.19 3.23
C THR A 167 7.51 -4.03 2.09
N ILE A 168 8.06 -3.92 0.88
CA ILE A 168 7.62 -4.63 -0.33
C ILE A 168 8.43 -5.93 -0.50
N VAL A 169 9.76 -5.82 -0.43
CA VAL A 169 10.67 -6.89 -0.82
C VAL A 169 11.22 -7.71 0.35
N GLY A 170 10.88 -7.32 1.58
CA GLY A 170 11.38 -7.92 2.80
C GLY A 170 12.65 -7.25 3.32
N LYS A 171 13.04 -7.62 4.55
CA LYS A 171 14.17 -7.02 5.27
C LYS A 171 15.47 -7.82 5.16
N SER A 172 15.38 -9.08 4.75
CA SER A 172 16.52 -9.99 4.67
C SER A 172 17.29 -9.77 3.39
N GLU A 173 18.60 -9.96 3.43
CA GLU A 173 19.41 -10.06 2.22
C GLU A 173 19.00 -11.31 1.44
N LEU A 174 18.73 -11.13 0.15
CA LEU A 174 18.29 -12.20 -0.75
C LEU A 174 19.47 -12.76 -1.54
N ASN A 175 19.44 -14.05 -1.81
CA ASN A 175 20.29 -14.65 -2.84
C ASN A 175 19.79 -14.23 -4.24
N PRO A 176 20.60 -14.45 -5.30
CA PRO A 176 20.14 -14.23 -6.67
C PRO A 176 18.85 -14.98 -6.99
N ILE A 177 18.07 -14.37 -7.89
CA ILE A 177 16.70 -14.76 -8.21
C ILE A 177 16.68 -15.35 -9.61
N LEU A 178 16.04 -16.50 -9.77
CA LEU A 178 15.77 -17.08 -11.09
C LEU A 178 14.46 -16.55 -11.64
N PHE A 179 14.49 -16.17 -12.91
CA PHE A 179 13.31 -15.72 -13.63
C PHE A 179 13.31 -16.29 -15.04
N ARG A 180 12.14 -16.64 -15.55
CA ARG A 180 11.94 -17.07 -16.94
C ARG A 180 10.54 -16.70 -17.39
N GLY A 181 10.44 -15.81 -18.36
CA GLY A 181 9.16 -15.36 -18.87
C GLY A 181 9.28 -14.09 -19.70
N VAL A 182 8.17 -13.35 -19.78
CA VAL A 182 8.02 -12.16 -20.62
C VAL A 182 8.48 -10.89 -19.90
N GLY A 183 9.05 -9.95 -20.65
CA GLY A 183 9.41 -8.63 -20.14
C GLY A 183 8.22 -7.67 -20.19
N MET A 184 8.23 -6.66 -19.32
CA MET A 184 7.27 -5.56 -19.39
C MET A 184 7.98 -4.21 -19.25
N VAL A 185 7.29 -3.14 -19.61
CA VAL A 185 7.72 -1.75 -19.46
C VAL A 185 6.62 -0.98 -18.74
N ALA A 186 6.99 -0.08 -17.82
CA ALA A 186 6.05 0.82 -17.18
C ALA A 186 5.94 2.14 -17.95
N ASP A 187 4.75 2.74 -17.98
CA ASP A 187 4.57 4.11 -18.45
C ASP A 187 5.30 5.10 -17.52
N PRO A 188 6.32 5.85 -17.99
CA PRO A 188 7.04 6.81 -17.17
C PRO A 188 6.16 7.94 -16.60
N ASP A 189 5.02 8.22 -17.23
CA ASP A 189 4.10 9.27 -16.80
C ASP A 189 3.17 8.80 -15.66
N ASN A 190 3.17 7.49 -15.33
CA ASN A 190 2.35 6.94 -14.26
C ASN A 190 3.11 6.91 -12.91
N PRO A 191 2.82 7.82 -11.97
CA PRO A 191 3.54 7.90 -10.69
C PRO A 191 3.14 6.81 -9.69
N LEU A 192 2.15 5.97 -10.03
CA LEU A 192 1.61 4.93 -9.13
C LEU A 192 2.25 3.55 -9.36
N VAL A 193 2.97 3.38 -10.48
CA VAL A 193 3.67 2.15 -10.82
C VAL A 193 4.99 2.08 -10.07
N LEU A 194 5.34 0.86 -9.65
CA LEU A 194 6.53 0.54 -8.87
C LEU A 194 7.34 -0.52 -9.61
N ASP A 195 8.58 -0.17 -9.93
CA ASP A 195 9.54 -1.09 -10.55
C ASP A 195 10.14 -2.00 -9.47
N ILE A 196 9.50 -3.14 -9.19
CA ILE A 196 9.87 -4.02 -8.07
C ILE A 196 11.19 -4.76 -8.36
N LEU A 197 11.29 -5.37 -9.54
CA LEU A 197 12.49 -6.07 -9.98
C LEU A 197 12.74 -5.76 -11.45
N THR A 198 13.88 -5.15 -11.74
CA THR A 198 14.30 -4.85 -13.11
C THR A 198 15.28 -5.90 -13.64
N GLY A 199 15.38 -5.98 -14.96
CA GLY A 199 16.42 -6.69 -15.67
C GLY A 199 17.81 -6.06 -15.45
N SER A 200 18.82 -6.77 -15.92
CA SER A 200 20.20 -6.28 -15.92
C SER A 200 20.40 -5.21 -17.01
N SER A 201 21.55 -4.54 -17.03
CA SER A 201 21.87 -3.63 -18.13
C SER A 201 22.06 -4.31 -19.49
N THR A 202 22.18 -5.64 -19.52
CA THR A 202 22.41 -6.44 -20.73
C THR A 202 21.21 -7.26 -21.17
N SER A 203 20.13 -7.28 -20.38
CA SER A 203 18.89 -7.97 -20.75
C SER A 203 18.11 -7.22 -21.82
N TYR A 204 17.40 -7.95 -22.66
CA TYR A 204 16.41 -7.40 -23.58
C TYR A 204 15.27 -8.41 -23.76
N SER A 205 14.08 -7.93 -24.12
CA SER A 205 12.92 -8.80 -24.39
C SER A 205 12.70 -8.90 -25.90
N PHE A 206 12.73 -10.12 -26.44
CA PHE A 206 12.50 -10.37 -27.87
C PHE A 206 12.13 -11.84 -28.11
N PHE A 207 11.78 -12.18 -29.36
CA PHE A 207 11.60 -13.56 -29.80
C PHE A 207 12.94 -14.34 -29.82
N PRO A 208 13.12 -15.41 -29.02
CA PRO A 208 14.40 -16.12 -28.93
C PRO A 208 14.87 -16.75 -30.26
N ASP A 209 13.93 -17.20 -31.09
CA ASP A 209 14.23 -17.93 -32.32
C ASP A 209 14.28 -17.04 -33.58
N LYS A 210 14.06 -15.73 -33.45
CA LYS A 210 14.05 -14.80 -34.60
C LYS A 210 15.20 -13.78 -34.51
N PRO A 211 15.80 -13.41 -35.65
CA PRO A 211 16.77 -12.33 -35.67
C PRO A 211 16.10 -11.00 -35.31
N ILE A 212 16.83 -10.15 -34.58
CA ILE A 212 16.35 -8.81 -34.20
C ILE A 212 16.32 -7.92 -35.45
N THR A 213 15.12 -7.58 -35.91
CA THR A 213 14.88 -6.68 -37.06
C THR A 213 14.40 -5.30 -36.66
N GLN A 214 13.76 -5.19 -35.50
CA GLN A 214 13.23 -3.96 -34.93
C GLN A 214 13.83 -3.70 -33.56
N TYR A 215 13.72 -2.47 -33.07
CA TYR A 215 14.13 -2.16 -31.71
C TYR A 215 13.27 -2.99 -30.74
N PRO A 216 13.87 -3.81 -29.85
CA PRO A 216 13.11 -4.63 -28.92
C PRO A 216 12.25 -3.77 -27.97
N HIS A 217 11.12 -4.30 -27.54
CA HIS A 217 10.15 -3.56 -26.72
C HIS A 217 10.76 -3.09 -25.40
N ALA A 218 11.46 -3.99 -24.69
CA ALA A 218 12.16 -3.69 -23.45
C ALA A 218 13.66 -3.97 -23.60
N VAL A 219 14.52 -3.00 -23.29
CA VAL A 219 15.98 -3.11 -23.40
C VAL A 219 16.68 -2.55 -22.16
N GLY A 220 17.67 -3.28 -21.68
CA GLY A 220 18.53 -2.90 -20.56
C GLY A 220 17.77 -2.86 -19.24
N LYS A 221 18.11 -1.90 -18.39
CA LYS A 221 17.53 -1.75 -17.04
C LYS A 221 16.05 -1.33 -17.05
N ASN A 222 15.53 -0.88 -18.19
CA ASN A 222 14.12 -0.51 -18.31
C ASN A 222 13.22 -1.75 -18.49
N THR A 223 13.80 -2.93 -18.74
CA THR A 223 13.05 -4.19 -18.72
C THR A 223 12.60 -4.49 -17.30
N LEU A 224 11.30 -4.48 -17.06
CA LEU A 224 10.71 -4.89 -15.79
C LEU A 224 10.40 -6.38 -15.83
N LEU A 225 10.77 -7.07 -14.75
CA LEU A 225 10.48 -8.49 -14.53
C LEU A 225 9.28 -8.65 -13.59
N ILE A 226 9.23 -7.81 -12.57
CA ILE A 226 8.12 -7.70 -11.63
C ILE A 226 7.79 -6.22 -11.45
N ALA A 227 6.53 -5.87 -11.66
CA ALA A 227 6.00 -4.53 -11.45
C ALA A 227 4.88 -4.57 -10.40
N GLY A 228 4.73 -3.47 -9.67
CA GLY A 228 3.63 -3.25 -8.74
C GLY A 228 2.84 -2.00 -9.10
N LEU A 229 1.59 -1.96 -8.71
CA LEU A 229 0.75 -0.75 -8.77
C LEU A 229 0.13 -0.53 -7.39
N GLN A 230 0.24 0.68 -6.87
CA GLN A 230 -0.55 1.12 -5.74
C GLN A 230 -1.55 2.18 -6.17
N ALA A 231 -2.82 1.78 -6.31
CA ALA A 231 -3.88 2.67 -6.75
C ALA A 231 -4.24 3.71 -5.67
N ARG A 232 -4.96 4.77 -6.06
CA ARG A 232 -5.36 5.88 -5.16
C ARG A 232 -6.29 5.44 -4.02
N ASN A 233 -7.05 4.38 -4.24
CA ASN A 233 -7.87 3.72 -3.22
C ASN A 233 -7.07 2.73 -2.35
N ASN A 234 -5.74 2.68 -2.49
CA ASN A 234 -4.83 1.73 -1.86
C ASN A 234 -5.09 0.25 -2.22
N ALA A 235 -5.69 -0.04 -3.37
CA ALA A 235 -5.61 -1.36 -3.98
C ALA A 235 -4.16 -1.64 -4.41
N ARG A 236 -3.73 -2.90 -4.27
CA ARG A 236 -2.38 -3.34 -4.60
C ARG A 236 -2.48 -4.39 -5.69
N VAL A 237 -1.73 -4.16 -6.76
CA VAL A 237 -1.62 -5.10 -7.87
C VAL A 237 -0.15 -5.43 -8.08
N VAL A 238 0.16 -6.70 -8.30
CA VAL A 238 1.50 -7.17 -8.68
C VAL A 238 1.40 -7.93 -9.98
N PHE A 239 2.23 -7.53 -10.94
CA PHE A 239 2.42 -8.23 -12.20
C PHE A 239 3.81 -8.87 -12.20
N SER A 240 3.86 -10.19 -12.31
CA SER A 240 5.09 -10.96 -12.53
C SER A 240 5.10 -11.46 -13.96
N GLY A 241 6.18 -11.20 -14.70
CA GLY A 241 6.34 -11.70 -16.07
C GLY A 241 6.63 -13.21 -16.14
N SER A 242 6.70 -13.89 -15.00
CA SER A 242 7.05 -15.31 -14.88
C SER A 242 6.16 -16.02 -13.86
N LEU A 243 5.45 -17.05 -14.31
CA LEU A 243 4.75 -18.02 -13.47
C LEU A 243 5.78 -18.91 -12.75
N ASP A 244 6.80 -19.36 -13.48
CA ASP A 244 7.89 -20.20 -12.96
C ASP A 244 8.60 -19.57 -11.75
N PHE A 245 8.63 -18.24 -11.65
CA PHE A 245 9.14 -17.51 -10.48
C PHE A 245 8.51 -17.98 -9.16
N PHE A 246 7.23 -18.38 -9.16
CA PHE A 246 6.49 -18.88 -8.01
C PHE A 246 6.50 -20.42 -7.87
N SER A 247 7.22 -21.12 -8.73
CA SER A 247 7.23 -22.59 -8.77
C SER A 247 8.10 -23.21 -7.68
N ASP A 248 7.72 -24.41 -7.25
CA ASP A 248 8.49 -25.20 -6.31
C ASP A 248 9.88 -25.57 -6.87
N ALA A 249 9.99 -25.67 -8.20
CA ALA A 249 11.27 -25.93 -8.88
C ALA A 249 12.25 -24.78 -8.66
N PHE A 250 11.84 -23.53 -8.89
CA PHE A 250 12.73 -22.38 -8.68
C PHE A 250 13.01 -22.13 -7.20
N PHE A 251 12.04 -22.33 -6.31
CA PHE A 251 12.24 -22.19 -4.86
C PHE A 251 13.29 -23.14 -4.26
N ASN A 252 13.45 -24.34 -4.83
CA ASN A 252 14.38 -25.36 -4.33
C ASN A 252 15.66 -25.50 -5.16
N SER A 253 15.77 -24.76 -6.27
CA SER A 253 16.95 -24.79 -7.13
C SER A 253 18.15 -24.09 -6.49
N ALA A 254 19.34 -24.52 -6.88
CA ALA A 254 20.58 -23.75 -6.70
C ALA A 254 20.72 -22.77 -7.88
N VAL A 255 21.42 -21.66 -7.66
CA VAL A 255 21.65 -20.66 -8.71
C VAL A 255 23.14 -20.39 -8.89
N GLN A 256 23.58 -20.39 -10.14
CA GLN A 256 24.94 -20.06 -10.55
C GLN A 256 24.93 -19.49 -11.97
N LYS A 257 25.40 -18.25 -12.13
CA LYS A 257 25.57 -17.65 -13.46
C LYS A 257 26.58 -18.46 -14.28
N ALA A 258 26.40 -18.56 -15.60
CA ALA A 258 27.34 -19.27 -16.45
C ALA A 258 28.72 -18.60 -16.61
N SER A 259 28.88 -17.37 -16.11
CA SER A 259 30.17 -16.68 -16.09
C SER A 259 31.23 -17.44 -15.26
N PRO A 260 32.51 -17.50 -15.71
CA PRO A 260 33.56 -18.32 -15.08
C PRO A 260 33.82 -18.04 -13.59
N ASP A 261 33.62 -16.79 -13.14
CA ASP A 261 33.92 -16.36 -11.76
C ASP A 261 32.68 -16.28 -10.87
N SER A 262 31.57 -16.93 -11.26
CA SER A 262 30.30 -16.83 -10.54
C SER A 262 30.27 -17.68 -9.27
N THR A 263 29.77 -17.09 -8.19
CA THR A 263 29.49 -17.82 -6.95
C THR A 263 28.24 -18.68 -7.12
N ARG A 264 28.34 -19.96 -6.75
CA ARG A 264 27.19 -20.86 -6.67
C ARG A 264 26.49 -20.71 -5.33
N TYR A 265 25.20 -20.39 -5.35
CA TYR A 265 24.36 -20.34 -4.16
C TYR A 265 23.54 -21.63 -4.06
N PRO A 266 23.46 -22.27 -2.88
CA PRO A 266 22.75 -23.54 -2.71
C PRO A 266 21.23 -23.41 -2.86
N LYS A 267 20.68 -22.20 -2.67
CA LYS A 267 19.25 -21.90 -2.75
C LYS A 267 19.03 -20.53 -3.38
N THR A 268 18.03 -20.39 -4.24
CA THR A 268 17.58 -19.09 -4.77
C THR A 268 16.95 -18.21 -3.69
N GLY A 269 16.84 -16.90 -3.98
CA GLY A 269 16.06 -15.96 -3.18
C GLY A 269 14.56 -15.89 -3.56
N ASN A 270 14.10 -16.73 -4.49
CA ASN A 270 12.74 -16.66 -5.04
C ASN A 270 11.67 -16.84 -3.96
N TYR A 271 11.85 -17.80 -3.05
CA TYR A 271 10.82 -18.11 -2.04
C TYR A 271 10.61 -16.95 -1.08
N GLU A 272 11.71 -16.39 -0.56
CA GLU A 272 11.67 -15.27 0.38
C GLU A 272 11.07 -14.02 -0.27
N LEU A 273 11.41 -13.73 -1.55
CA LEU A 273 10.81 -12.61 -2.28
C LEU A 273 9.32 -12.86 -2.57
N ALA A 274 8.94 -14.04 -3.08
CA ALA A 274 7.55 -14.37 -3.37
C ALA A 274 6.65 -14.23 -2.12
N LEU A 275 7.16 -14.63 -0.94
CA LEU A 275 6.48 -14.41 0.32
C LEU A 275 6.34 -12.93 0.67
N ALA A 276 7.40 -12.14 0.52
CA ALA A 276 7.36 -10.70 0.77
C ALA A 276 6.34 -9.99 -0.13
N LEU A 277 6.34 -10.30 -1.43
CA LEU A 277 5.38 -9.77 -2.40
C LEU A 277 3.94 -10.15 -2.05
N SER A 278 3.70 -11.41 -1.69
CA SER A 278 2.36 -11.87 -1.30
C SER A 278 1.86 -11.19 -0.03
N ARG A 279 2.72 -10.96 0.97
CA ARG A 279 2.38 -10.21 2.19
C ARG A 279 2.08 -8.75 1.91
N TRP A 280 2.83 -8.14 1.00
CA TRP A 280 2.60 -6.76 0.59
C TRP A 280 1.29 -6.65 -0.20
N VAL A 281 1.10 -7.42 -1.28
CA VAL A 281 -0.09 -7.29 -2.14
C VAL A 281 -1.39 -7.56 -1.38
N PHE A 282 -1.42 -8.58 -0.50
CA PHE A 282 -2.62 -8.93 0.28
C PHE A 282 -2.76 -8.18 1.60
N LYS A 283 -2.15 -7.00 1.71
CA LYS A 283 -2.35 -6.06 2.83
C LYS A 283 -2.00 -6.66 4.20
N GLU A 284 -1.03 -7.56 4.27
CA GLU A 284 -0.47 -8.06 5.54
C GLU A 284 0.65 -7.14 6.06
N GLU A 285 1.47 -6.58 5.15
CA GLU A 285 2.58 -5.68 5.47
C GLU A 285 2.36 -4.27 4.89
N GLY A 286 2.92 -3.24 5.55
CA GLY A 286 2.87 -1.87 5.05
C GLY A 286 1.49 -1.22 5.09
N VAL A 287 0.56 -1.72 5.92
CA VAL A 287 -0.78 -1.13 6.06
C VAL A 287 -0.79 -0.12 7.19
N LEU A 288 -1.23 1.09 6.88
CA LEU A 288 -1.42 2.17 7.85
C LEU A 288 -2.89 2.56 7.91
N ARG A 289 -3.34 3.07 9.06
CA ARG A 289 -4.63 3.74 9.17
C ARG A 289 -4.54 4.98 10.05
N VAL A 290 -5.43 5.92 9.76
CA VAL A 290 -5.68 7.10 10.59
C VAL A 290 -6.73 6.75 11.64
N GLY A 291 -6.41 6.98 12.91
CA GLY A 291 -7.33 6.87 14.03
C GLY A 291 -7.99 8.21 14.36
N ALA A 292 -8.18 8.46 15.65
CA ALA A 292 -8.78 9.72 16.11
C ALA A 292 -7.88 10.93 15.80
N VAL A 293 -8.52 12.01 15.33
CA VAL A 293 -7.92 13.33 15.12
C VAL A 293 -8.54 14.28 16.15
N SER A 294 -7.73 15.12 16.77
CA SER A 294 -8.20 16.19 17.66
C SER A 294 -7.47 17.50 17.40
N HIS A 295 -8.15 18.61 17.59
CA HIS A 295 -7.56 19.93 17.50
C HIS A 295 -8.30 20.89 18.44
N HIS A 296 -7.58 21.73 19.18
CA HIS A 296 -8.14 22.68 20.13
C HIS A 296 -7.14 23.81 20.41
N ARG A 297 -7.59 24.87 21.08
CA ARG A 297 -6.64 25.88 21.58
C ARG A 297 -5.75 25.27 22.67
N VAL A 298 -4.53 25.75 22.79
CA VAL A 298 -3.66 25.33 23.90
C VAL A 298 -4.29 25.77 25.23
N GLY A 299 -4.46 24.81 26.14
CA GLY A 299 -5.14 25.02 27.44
C GLY A 299 -6.64 24.73 27.43
N GLU A 300 -7.24 24.40 26.28
CA GLU A 300 -8.61 23.89 26.16
C GLU A 300 -8.56 22.40 25.76
N ASP A 301 -9.64 21.64 26.00
CA ASP A 301 -9.73 20.21 25.63
C ASP A 301 -10.67 19.92 24.44
N THR A 302 -11.43 20.94 24.00
CA THR A 302 -12.48 20.78 22.98
C THR A 302 -12.25 21.73 21.81
N PRO A 303 -12.59 21.31 20.58
CA PRO A 303 -12.46 22.19 19.42
C PRO A 303 -13.44 23.36 19.52
N PRO A 304 -12.98 24.63 19.41
CA PRO A 304 -13.87 25.77 19.32
C PRO A 304 -14.64 25.76 17.98
N SER A 305 -15.80 26.43 17.96
CA SER A 305 -16.60 26.59 16.73
C SER A 305 -15.87 27.40 15.64
N ALA A 306 -15.06 28.36 16.05
CA ALA A 306 -14.19 29.14 15.18
C ALA A 306 -12.93 29.59 15.94
N TYR A 307 -11.78 29.44 15.28
CA TYR A 307 -10.51 29.97 15.77
C TYR A 307 -10.41 31.46 15.46
N THR A 308 -9.62 32.20 16.24
CA THR A 308 -9.25 33.58 15.90
C THR A 308 -7.88 33.62 15.24
N ILE A 309 -7.60 34.70 14.49
CA ILE A 309 -6.26 34.94 13.95
C ILE A 309 -5.25 34.91 15.11
N THR A 310 -4.06 34.37 14.85
CA THR A 310 -2.98 34.30 15.86
C THR A 310 -3.24 33.44 17.10
N ASP A 311 -4.33 32.66 17.16
CA ASP A 311 -4.55 31.64 18.19
C ASP A 311 -3.39 30.63 18.22
N LEU A 312 -3.02 30.18 19.41
CA LEU A 312 -2.13 29.03 19.60
C LEU A 312 -2.97 27.76 19.64
N VAL A 313 -2.69 26.82 18.73
CA VAL A 313 -3.49 25.62 18.50
C VAL A 313 -2.63 24.38 18.63
N GLU A 314 -3.17 23.36 19.29
CA GLU A 314 -2.63 22.02 19.29
C GLU A 314 -3.42 21.15 18.30
N TYR A 315 -2.70 20.42 17.46
CA TYR A 315 -3.26 19.39 16.58
C TYR A 315 -2.69 18.03 17.01
N SER A 316 -3.53 17.00 17.08
CA SER A 316 -3.11 15.62 17.33
C SER A 316 -3.79 14.62 16.40
N ILE A 317 -3.06 13.59 16.00
CA ILE A 317 -3.54 12.49 15.15
C ILE A 317 -2.96 11.16 15.64
N VAL A 318 -3.81 10.13 15.68
CA VAL A 318 -3.40 8.75 15.93
C VAL A 318 -3.11 8.08 14.59
N ILE A 319 -1.94 7.47 14.44
CA ILE A 319 -1.59 6.66 13.26
C ILE A 319 -1.17 5.28 13.74
N GLU A 320 -1.80 4.26 13.18
CA GLU A 320 -1.56 2.86 13.53
C GLU A 320 -1.08 2.08 12.31
N LYS A 321 -0.18 1.13 12.55
CA LYS A 321 0.30 0.16 11.56
C LYS A 321 -0.30 -1.21 11.88
N LEU A 322 -0.68 -1.96 10.85
CA LEU A 322 -1.02 -3.37 11.00
C LEU A 322 0.28 -4.20 11.11
N SER A 323 0.40 -4.99 12.17
CA SER A 323 1.49 -5.94 12.38
C SER A 323 0.90 -7.23 12.97
N ASP A 324 1.08 -8.35 12.29
CA ASP A 324 0.60 -9.68 12.73
C ASP A 324 -0.89 -9.70 13.13
N GLY A 325 -1.73 -9.05 12.31
CA GLY A 325 -3.17 -8.94 12.54
C GLY A 325 -3.59 -7.98 13.67
N LYS A 326 -2.64 -7.28 14.30
CA LYS A 326 -2.90 -6.30 15.37
C LYS A 326 -2.48 -4.91 14.93
N TRP A 327 -3.26 -3.93 15.36
CA TRP A 327 -2.95 -2.53 15.13
C TRP A 327 -2.07 -2.03 16.26
N VAL A 328 -0.90 -1.53 15.90
CA VAL A 328 0.12 -1.01 16.81
C VAL A 328 0.43 0.44 16.46
N PRO A 329 0.86 1.29 17.42
CA PRO A 329 1.26 2.66 17.11
C PRO A 329 2.34 2.70 16.03
N PHE A 330 2.14 3.53 15.01
CA PHE A 330 3.12 3.71 13.95
C PHE A 330 4.35 4.48 14.46
N ASP A 331 5.50 4.25 13.84
CA ASP A 331 6.77 4.93 14.15
C ASP A 331 7.31 5.57 12.88
N GLY A 332 6.83 6.79 12.59
CA GLY A 332 7.29 7.62 11.49
C GLY A 332 7.92 8.89 12.04
N ASP A 333 9.10 9.24 11.56
CA ASP A 333 9.88 10.40 11.98
C ASP A 333 9.60 11.65 11.12
N ASP A 334 9.01 11.46 9.94
CA ASP A 334 8.91 12.45 8.88
C ASP A 334 7.46 12.82 8.52
N ILE A 335 6.53 12.60 9.46
CA ILE A 335 5.10 12.94 9.28
C ILE A 335 4.92 14.45 9.38
N GLN A 336 4.28 15.03 8.36
CA GLN A 336 4.06 16.47 8.27
C GLN A 336 2.57 16.83 8.38
N LEU A 337 2.32 17.93 9.09
CA LEU A 337 1.06 18.64 9.08
C LEU A 337 1.19 19.87 8.19
N GLU A 338 0.21 20.06 7.32
CA GLU A 338 0.03 21.28 6.53
C GLU A 338 -1.23 22.01 6.99
N PHE A 339 -1.13 23.32 7.17
CA PHE A 339 -2.28 24.19 7.39
C PHE A 339 -2.54 25.00 6.12
N VAL A 340 -3.58 24.62 5.38
CA VAL A 340 -3.77 24.98 3.97
C VAL A 340 -5.05 25.77 3.76
N ARG A 341 -5.08 26.66 2.77
CA ARG A 341 -6.32 27.23 2.21
C ARG A 341 -6.41 27.03 0.71
N ILE A 342 -5.49 27.64 -0.03
CA ILE A 342 -5.22 27.35 -1.45
C ILE A 342 -3.83 26.74 -1.48
N ASP A 343 -2.86 27.50 -0.96
CA ASP A 343 -1.49 27.04 -0.72
C ASP A 343 -1.24 26.78 0.78
N PRO A 344 -0.23 25.96 1.13
CA PRO A 344 0.14 25.72 2.53
C PRO A 344 0.73 26.99 3.17
N PHE A 345 0.10 27.47 4.25
CA PHE A 345 0.61 28.61 5.03
C PHE A 345 1.60 28.17 6.10
N VAL A 346 1.39 26.99 6.68
CA VAL A 346 2.26 26.40 7.69
C VAL A 346 2.50 24.95 7.29
N ARG A 347 3.75 24.51 7.34
CA ARG A 347 4.15 23.11 7.21
C ARG A 347 5.10 22.78 8.34
N THR A 348 4.76 21.80 9.17
CA THR A 348 5.53 21.43 10.36
C THR A 348 5.53 19.93 10.55
N PHE A 349 6.62 19.38 11.08
CA PHE A 349 6.67 17.98 11.49
C PHE A 349 5.85 17.74 12.75
N LEU A 350 5.13 16.62 12.78
CA LEU A 350 4.45 16.16 13.97
C LEU A 350 5.42 15.42 14.88
N LYS A 351 5.33 15.67 16.19
CA LYS A 351 6.16 14.99 17.18
C LYS A 351 5.38 13.85 17.81
N LYS A 352 6.02 12.70 17.94
CA LYS A 352 5.44 11.55 18.62
C LYS A 352 5.41 11.79 20.13
N ASN A 353 4.21 11.84 20.70
CA ASN A 353 3.95 12.01 22.12
C ASN A 353 3.08 10.84 22.60
N GLY A 354 3.72 9.79 23.12
CA GLY A 354 3.04 8.53 23.46
C GLY A 354 2.51 7.82 22.22
N GLY A 355 1.21 7.51 22.19
CA GLY A 355 0.53 6.84 21.07
C GLY A 355 -0.01 7.78 19.99
N LYS A 356 0.29 9.09 20.06
CA LYS A 356 -0.23 10.11 19.13
C LYS A 356 0.90 10.94 18.56
N TYR A 357 0.63 11.56 17.42
CA TYR A 357 1.46 12.58 16.80
C TYR A 357 0.83 13.94 17.06
N SER A 358 1.54 14.86 17.71
CA SER A 358 1.02 16.20 17.98
C SER A 358 2.01 17.32 17.68
N VAL A 359 1.47 18.51 17.46
CA VAL A 359 2.22 19.75 17.27
C VAL A 359 1.41 20.93 17.78
N GLU A 360 2.10 21.86 18.42
CA GLU A 360 1.56 23.16 18.78
C GLU A 360 2.11 24.21 17.82
N PHE A 361 1.24 25.03 17.24
CA PHE A 361 1.66 26.14 16.38
C PHE A 361 0.68 27.30 16.41
N LYS A 362 1.14 28.46 15.97
CA LYS A 362 0.36 29.69 15.92
C LYS A 362 -0.31 29.85 14.56
N LEU A 363 -1.61 30.14 14.55
CA LEU A 363 -2.35 30.37 13.30
C LEU A 363 -1.89 31.65 12.60
N PRO A 364 -1.85 31.70 11.26
CA PRO A 364 -1.45 32.90 10.52
C PRO A 364 -2.47 34.04 10.68
N ASP A 365 -2.07 35.27 10.34
CA ASP A 365 -2.91 36.48 10.49
C ASP A 365 -4.01 36.60 9.41
N VAL A 366 -4.00 35.76 8.39
CA VAL A 366 -4.99 35.78 7.31
C VAL A 366 -6.22 34.97 7.69
N TYR A 367 -7.38 35.60 7.87
CA TYR A 367 -8.66 34.94 8.16
C TYR A 367 -9.25 34.21 6.92
N GLY A 368 -10.22 33.32 7.17
CA GLY A 368 -10.86 32.51 6.14
C GLY A 368 -11.09 31.07 6.61
N VAL A 369 -11.42 30.20 5.65
CA VAL A 369 -11.56 28.76 5.90
C VAL A 369 -10.24 28.07 5.57
N PHE A 370 -9.74 27.27 6.50
CA PHE A 370 -8.48 26.54 6.38
C PHE A 370 -8.72 25.04 6.59
N GLN A 371 -7.71 24.24 6.27
CA GLN A 371 -7.72 22.80 6.48
C GLN A 371 -6.42 22.39 7.17
N PHE A 372 -6.53 21.57 8.21
CA PHE A 372 -5.43 20.72 8.65
C PHE A 372 -5.35 19.55 7.68
N LYS A 373 -4.20 19.37 7.03
CA LYS A 373 -3.96 18.30 6.07
C LYS A 373 -2.75 17.49 6.53
N VAL A 374 -2.94 16.18 6.65
CA VAL A 374 -1.86 15.20 6.84
C VAL A 374 -1.90 14.27 5.64
N ASP A 375 -0.81 14.29 4.87
CA ASP A 375 -0.65 13.56 3.63
C ASP A 375 0.65 12.75 3.71
N TYR A 376 0.51 11.46 4.01
CA TYR A 376 1.64 10.56 4.21
C TYR A 376 1.70 9.55 3.07
N ASN A 377 2.56 9.87 2.10
CA ASN A 377 2.83 9.02 0.95
C ASN A 377 4.30 8.55 1.02
N ARG A 378 4.51 7.26 1.31
CA ARG A 378 5.83 6.63 1.37
C ARG A 378 5.79 5.29 0.66
N LEU A 379 6.89 4.99 -0.03
CA LEU A 379 7.04 3.77 -0.82
C LEU A 379 6.76 2.52 0.01
N GLY A 380 5.83 1.68 -0.48
CA GLY A 380 5.42 0.44 0.17
C GLY A 380 4.40 0.57 1.28
N TYR A 381 4.08 1.78 1.74
CA TYR A 381 3.05 2.03 2.74
C TYR A 381 1.73 2.49 2.12
N THR A 382 0.62 2.20 2.78
CA THR A 382 -0.69 2.80 2.47
C THR A 382 -0.58 4.33 2.43
N HIS A 383 -1.12 4.95 1.38
CA HIS A 383 -1.25 6.40 1.29
C HIS A 383 -2.29 6.87 2.30
N LEU A 384 -1.87 7.64 3.29
CA LEU A 384 -2.78 8.25 4.26
C LEU A 384 -3.08 9.68 3.86
N TYR A 385 -4.37 9.99 3.81
CA TYR A 385 -4.86 11.33 3.57
C TYR A 385 -5.94 11.66 4.61
N SER A 386 -5.65 12.63 5.48
CA SER A 386 -6.60 13.15 6.46
C SER A 386 -6.71 14.66 6.32
N THR A 387 -7.93 15.17 6.20
CA THR A 387 -8.22 16.61 6.14
C THR A 387 -9.28 16.97 7.16
N THR A 388 -9.08 18.08 7.87
CA THR A 388 -10.06 18.63 8.82
C THR A 388 -10.22 20.12 8.56
N GLN A 389 -11.42 20.52 8.15
CA GLN A 389 -11.73 21.91 7.82
C GLN A 389 -12.03 22.71 9.09
N VAL A 390 -11.46 23.91 9.18
CA VAL A 390 -11.70 24.84 10.29
C VAL A 390 -11.92 26.26 9.77
N SER A 391 -12.79 26.99 10.48
CA SER A 391 -13.02 28.40 10.21
C SER A 391 -12.16 29.27 11.12
N LYS A 392 -11.53 30.29 10.54
CA LYS A 392 -10.77 31.29 11.27
C LYS A 392 -11.34 32.68 11.03
N ARG A 393 -11.77 33.32 12.10
CA ARG A 393 -12.35 34.67 12.10
C ARG A 393 -11.34 35.70 12.55
N ARG A 394 -11.58 36.97 12.18
CA ARG A 394 -10.91 38.08 12.83
C ARG A 394 -11.35 38.19 14.30
N HIS A 395 -10.53 38.86 15.10
CA HIS A 395 -10.94 39.33 16.42
C HIS A 395 -12.26 40.10 16.32
N ALA A 396 -13.16 39.86 17.27
CA ALA A 396 -14.38 40.64 17.38
C ALA A 396 -14.05 42.04 17.92
N ASN A 397 -14.88 43.03 17.61
CA ASN A 397 -14.62 44.44 17.94
C ASN A 397 -14.43 44.71 19.45
N ASP A 398 -14.94 43.83 20.30
CA ASP A 398 -14.82 43.84 21.76
C ASP A 398 -13.47 43.28 22.29
N THR A 399 -12.75 42.51 21.47
CA THR A 399 -11.47 41.87 21.85
C THR A 399 -10.23 42.67 21.46
N GLY A 400 -10.39 43.86 20.88
CA GLY A 400 -9.26 44.77 20.63
C GLY A 400 -8.63 45.22 21.95
N THR A 401 -7.31 45.48 21.96
CA THR A 401 -6.62 46.04 23.13
C THR A 401 -7.25 47.40 23.50
N GLY A 402 -8.16 47.38 24.47
CA GLY A 402 -8.76 48.58 25.03
C GLY A 402 -7.69 49.38 25.75
N PHE A 403 -7.33 50.53 25.20
CA PHE A 403 -6.29 51.45 25.67
C PHE A 403 -4.84 50.94 25.52
N ALA A 404 -4.27 51.12 24.32
CA ALA A 404 -2.82 51.15 24.20
C ALA A 404 -2.25 52.40 24.89
N SER A 405 -1.08 52.29 25.52
CA SER A 405 -0.38 53.39 26.22
C SER A 405 -0.12 54.62 25.33
N HIS A 406 -0.10 54.44 24.01
CA HIS A 406 0.01 55.55 23.06
C HIS A 406 -1.26 56.42 22.98
N PHE A 407 -2.43 55.89 23.37
CA PHE A 407 -3.70 56.63 23.38
C PHE A 407 -3.96 57.40 24.67
N SER A 408 -3.05 57.35 25.65
CA SER A 408 -3.21 58.06 26.93
C SER A 408 -3.36 59.58 26.74
N ILE A 409 -2.65 60.17 25.79
CA ILE A 409 -2.69 61.62 25.51
C ILE A 409 -4.04 62.03 24.87
N PRO A 410 -4.49 61.41 23.76
CA PRO A 410 -5.82 61.68 23.19
C PRO A 410 -6.98 61.52 24.18
N VAL A 411 -6.91 60.48 25.03
CA VAL A 411 -7.95 60.18 26.03
C VAL A 411 -7.96 61.22 27.14
N ALA A 412 -6.79 61.68 27.60
CA ALA A 412 -6.69 62.77 28.56
C ALA A 412 -7.23 64.08 27.96
N SER A 413 -6.87 64.40 26.71
CA SER A 413 -7.39 65.58 26.02
C SER A 413 -8.92 65.56 25.91
N LEU A 414 -9.52 64.43 25.53
CA LEU A 414 -10.98 64.30 25.43
C LEU A 414 -11.67 64.52 26.79
N ASN A 415 -11.12 63.95 27.87
CA ASN A 415 -11.65 64.14 29.22
C ASN A 415 -11.54 65.59 29.68
N ILE A 416 -10.44 66.28 29.37
CA ILE A 416 -10.25 67.70 29.67
C ILE A 416 -11.28 68.55 28.92
N TYR A 417 -11.53 68.26 27.63
CA TYR A 417 -12.56 68.96 26.85
C TYR A 417 -13.96 68.74 27.42
N MET A 418 -14.31 67.50 27.82
CA MET A 418 -15.62 67.23 28.41
C MET A 418 -15.80 67.89 29.78
N TRP A 419 -14.76 67.87 30.63
CA TRP A 419 -14.78 68.60 31.90
C TRP A 419 -14.88 70.12 31.69
N GLY A 420 -14.18 70.66 30.70
CA GLY A 420 -14.28 72.06 30.33
C GLY A 420 -15.68 72.45 29.84
N PHE A 421 -16.36 71.57 29.11
CA PHE A 421 -17.74 71.79 28.66
C PHE A 421 -18.77 71.73 29.81
N PHE A 422 -18.55 70.87 30.82
CA PHE A 422 -19.43 70.77 31.98
C PHE A 422 -19.25 71.90 33.01
N LEU A 423 -18.12 72.61 32.96
CA LEU A 423 -17.78 73.74 33.83
C LEU A 423 -18.21 75.10 33.22
N HIS A 424 -18.86 75.09 32.07
CA HIS A 424 -19.61 76.21 31.49
C HIS A 424 -21.10 75.87 31.47
#